data_AF-A0A8T0BL96-F1
#
_entry.id   AF-A0A8T0BL96-F1
#
_cell.length_a   1.000
_cell.length_b   1.000
_cell.length_c   1.000
_cell.angle_alpha   90.00
_cell.angle_beta   90.00
_cell.angle_gamma   90.00
#
_symmetry.space_group_name_H-M   'P 1'
#
loop_
_entity.id
_entity.type
_entity.pdbx_description
1 polymer ?
#
loop_
_entity_poly.entity_id
_entity_poly.type
_entity_poly.pdbx_seq_one_letter_code
_entity_poly.pdbx_strand_id
1 'polypeptide(L)'
;MSREAMKPQFVGECDGLTFWLARPQDYEEVMAISQNIYHGNDYLPHHYHNWMSERDRVVIIGRRNEKLVALESGLVVDGGQTVVLEGLRVCPSERGRGVAGVIQRVTDHYIKQVYPSVTTKRFTRADNPGPEKLSKFIVLACRAILSLYGETENFTGFISGLKAKLESTEKSAGSNNKERLFVFKDSHQLNSILLDPELSLRLQLPGGAIIQNWQPLKPMKSNLEILERWDLTRPDS
;
A
#
# COMPACT_ATOMS: atom_id res chain seq x y z
N MET A 1 6.24 12.72 27.77
CA MET A 1 5.44 11.56 28.19
C MET A 1 6.18 10.31 27.75
N SER A 2 6.58 9.47 28.71
CA SER A 2 7.31 8.23 28.43
C SER A 2 6.42 7.28 27.61
N ARG A 3 6.90 6.76 26.48
CA ARG A 3 6.21 5.72 25.71
C ARG A 3 6.21 4.45 26.56
N GLU A 4 5.08 4.15 27.18
CA GLU A 4 4.85 2.83 27.76
C GLU A 4 5.11 1.79 26.67
N ALA A 5 6.06 0.88 26.90
CA ALA A 5 6.40 -0.13 25.92
C ALA A 5 5.16 -1.01 25.65
N MET A 6 4.65 -0.98 24.41
CA MET A 6 3.48 -1.77 24.04
C MET A 6 3.76 -3.24 24.31
N LYS A 7 2.97 -3.86 25.19
CA LYS A 7 3.16 -5.26 25.56
C LYS A 7 2.96 -6.16 24.32
N PRO A 8 3.78 -7.21 24.14
CA PRO A 8 3.55 -8.15 23.05
C PRO A 8 2.17 -8.78 23.17
N GLN A 9 1.40 -8.75 22.09
CA GLN A 9 0.07 -9.36 22.03
C GLN A 9 0.13 -10.61 21.15
N PHE A 10 -0.14 -11.76 21.76
CA PHE A 10 -0.19 -13.05 21.08
C PHE A 10 -1.43 -13.12 20.18
N VAL A 11 -1.25 -13.63 18.96
CA VAL A 11 -2.31 -13.83 17.97
C VAL A 11 -2.67 -15.31 17.87
N GLY A 12 -1.67 -16.20 17.84
CA GLY A 12 -1.90 -17.62 17.67
C GLY A 12 -0.64 -18.41 17.33
N GLU A 13 -0.80 -19.72 17.14
CA GLU A 13 0.25 -20.64 16.72
C GLU A 13 -0.26 -21.53 15.59
N CYS A 14 0.56 -21.76 14.56
CA CYS A 14 0.24 -22.62 13.43
C CYS A 14 1.53 -23.09 12.74
N ASP A 15 1.61 -24.35 12.33
CA ASP A 15 2.75 -24.91 11.56
C ASP A 15 4.14 -24.66 12.20
N GLY A 16 4.20 -24.72 13.53
CA GLY A 16 5.40 -24.46 14.33
C GLY A 16 5.89 -23.01 14.29
N LEU A 17 4.99 -22.08 13.95
CA LEU A 17 5.19 -20.63 14.02
C LEU A 17 4.28 -20.05 15.10
N THR A 18 4.81 -19.11 15.88
CA THR A 18 4.01 -18.27 16.77
C THR A 18 3.80 -16.90 16.13
N PHE A 19 2.62 -16.33 16.32
CA PHE A 19 2.21 -15.08 15.68
C PHE A 19 1.85 -14.04 16.74
N TRP A 20 2.26 -12.81 16.48
CA TRP A 20 2.16 -11.70 17.42
C TRP A 20 1.80 -10.42 16.66
N LEU A 21 1.13 -9.48 17.33
CA LEU A 21 1.07 -8.12 16.81
C LEU A 21 2.47 -7.50 16.82
N ALA A 22 2.82 -6.86 15.71
CA ALA A 22 4.08 -6.16 15.58
C ALA A 22 4.12 -4.93 16.48
N ARG A 23 5.32 -4.56 16.93
CA ARG A 23 5.58 -3.38 17.75
C ARG A 23 6.70 -2.55 17.14
N PRO A 24 6.84 -1.27 17.54
CA PRO A 24 7.96 -0.45 17.11
C PRO A 24 9.34 -1.10 17.35
N GLN A 25 9.48 -1.90 18.41
CA GLN A 25 10.73 -2.57 18.79
C GLN A 25 11.12 -3.73 17.86
N ASP A 26 10.19 -4.30 17.10
CA ASP A 26 10.49 -5.41 16.18
C ASP A 26 11.12 -4.91 14.86
N TYR A 27 11.34 -3.59 14.69
CA TYR A 27 11.83 -2.96 13.46
C TYR A 27 13.12 -3.61 12.91
N GLU A 28 14.16 -3.74 13.73
CA GLU A 28 15.46 -4.26 13.28
C GLU A 28 15.35 -5.71 12.78
N GLU A 29 14.59 -6.56 13.49
CA GLU A 29 14.33 -7.94 13.08
C GLU A 29 13.52 -8.01 11.77
N VAL A 30 12.53 -7.12 11.61
CA VAL A 30 11.74 -7.01 10.37
C VAL A 30 12.63 -6.56 9.20
N MET A 31 13.51 -5.59 9.41
CA MET A 31 14.43 -5.12 8.38
C MET A 31 15.44 -6.20 7.99
N ALA A 32 15.89 -7.02 8.95
CA ALA A 32 16.78 -8.15 8.69
C ALA A 32 16.17 -9.18 7.72
N ILE A 33 14.87 -9.47 7.83
CA ILE A 33 14.19 -10.39 6.89
C ILE A 33 13.76 -9.72 5.57
N SER A 34 13.88 -8.40 5.49
CA SER A 34 13.52 -7.59 4.31
C SER A 34 14.70 -7.25 3.40
N GLN A 35 15.91 -7.74 3.73
CA GLN A 35 17.11 -7.47 2.94
C GLN A 35 16.94 -7.87 1.45
N ASN A 36 17.44 -6.99 0.56
CA ASN A 36 17.42 -7.13 -0.90
C ASN A 36 16.02 -7.18 -1.56
N ILE A 37 14.97 -6.79 -0.83
CA ILE A 37 13.64 -6.63 -1.43
C ILE A 37 13.63 -5.38 -2.33
N TYR A 38 12.96 -5.50 -3.48
CA TYR A 38 12.84 -4.45 -4.51
C TYR A 38 14.18 -3.80 -4.94
N HIS A 39 15.24 -4.61 -5.02
CA HIS A 39 16.59 -4.14 -5.40
C HIS A 39 17.09 -3.00 -4.49
N GLY A 40 16.73 -3.03 -3.21
CA GLY A 40 17.11 -2.01 -2.23
C GLY A 40 16.13 -0.84 -2.13
N ASN A 41 15.12 -0.76 -3.00
CA ASN A 41 14.08 0.27 -2.96
C ASN A 41 12.89 -0.16 -2.10
N ASP A 42 13.15 -0.77 -0.94
CA ASP A 42 12.08 -1.19 -0.05
C ASP A 42 11.42 0.03 0.60
N TYR A 43 10.10 0.11 0.48
CA TYR A 43 9.29 1.16 1.11
C TYR A 43 9.08 0.89 2.60
N LEU A 44 9.10 -0.37 3.04
CA LEU A 44 8.75 -0.77 4.41
C LEU A 44 9.54 -0.01 5.51
N PRO A 45 10.86 0.24 5.38
CA PRO A 45 11.61 1.03 6.37
C PRO A 45 10.98 2.39 6.69
N HIS A 46 10.49 3.09 5.66
CA HIS A 46 9.89 4.42 5.79
C HIS A 46 8.48 4.40 6.35
N HIS A 47 7.80 3.26 6.30
CA HIS A 47 6.40 3.10 6.69
C HIS A 47 6.23 2.41 8.05
N TYR A 48 7.17 1.55 8.44
CA TYR A 48 7.00 0.62 9.56
C TYR A 48 6.56 1.31 10.86
N HIS A 49 7.25 2.38 11.25
CA HIS A 49 6.92 3.08 12.49
C HIS A 49 5.55 3.76 12.45
N ASN A 50 5.16 4.32 11.29
CA ASN A 50 3.85 4.93 11.11
C ASN A 50 2.74 3.89 11.20
N TRP A 51 2.98 2.69 10.66
CA TRP A 51 2.04 1.57 10.71
C TRP A 51 1.68 1.15 12.14
N MET A 52 2.59 1.30 13.11
CA MET A 52 2.35 0.91 14.50
C MET A 52 1.30 1.79 15.21
N SER A 53 1.03 2.98 14.68
CA SER A 53 0.04 3.93 15.18
C SER A 53 -1.10 4.18 14.21
N GLU A 54 -1.08 3.54 13.04
CA GLU A 54 -2.07 3.78 11.99
C GLU A 54 -3.40 3.13 12.37
N ARG A 55 -4.45 3.95 12.43
CA ARG A 55 -5.81 3.47 12.72
C ARG A 55 -6.22 2.44 11.67
N ASP A 56 -6.92 1.41 12.14
CA ASP A 56 -7.49 0.35 11.29
C ASP A 56 -6.44 -0.51 10.57
N ARG A 57 -5.16 -0.39 10.98
CA ARG A 57 -4.08 -1.26 10.53
C ARG A 57 -3.83 -2.37 11.55
N VAL A 58 -3.65 -3.58 11.01
CA VAL A 58 -3.11 -4.73 11.71
C VAL A 58 -1.76 -5.07 11.08
N VAL A 59 -0.75 -5.31 11.91
CA VAL A 59 0.55 -5.81 11.47
C VAL A 59 0.88 -7.04 12.31
N ILE A 60 1.08 -8.18 11.66
CA ILE A 60 1.38 -9.46 12.30
C ILE A 60 2.79 -9.88 11.93
N ILE A 61 3.52 -10.37 12.91
CA ILE A 61 4.84 -10.98 12.76
C ILE A 61 4.78 -12.45 13.17
N GLY A 62 5.46 -13.29 12.39
CA GLY A 62 5.61 -14.72 12.65
C GLY A 62 7.01 -15.05 13.15
N ARG A 63 7.12 -15.91 14.16
CA ARG A 63 8.38 -16.36 14.76
C ARG A 63 8.51 -17.87 14.72
N ARG A 64 9.73 -18.36 14.46
CA ARG A 64 10.13 -19.77 14.61
C ARG A 64 11.31 -19.84 15.57
N ASN A 65 11.20 -20.60 16.65
CA ASN A 65 12.25 -20.69 17.69
C ASN A 65 12.72 -19.28 18.10
N GLU A 66 11.76 -18.42 18.45
CA GLU A 66 11.94 -17.02 18.86
C GLU A 66 12.47 -16.05 17.78
N LYS A 67 12.94 -16.54 16.63
CA LYS A 67 13.42 -15.69 15.52
C LYS A 67 12.26 -15.22 14.65
N LEU A 68 12.22 -13.93 14.33
CA LEU A 68 11.28 -13.38 13.35
C LEU A 68 11.57 -13.94 11.97
N VAL A 69 10.55 -14.51 11.34
CA VAL A 69 10.65 -15.15 10.01
C VAL A 69 9.62 -14.65 9.01
N ALA A 70 8.59 -13.92 9.44
CA ALA A 70 7.59 -13.39 8.55
C ALA A 70 6.94 -12.12 9.10
N LEU A 71 6.43 -11.28 8.19
CA LEU A 71 5.58 -10.13 8.50
C LEU A 71 4.48 -10.02 7.44
N GLU A 72 3.29 -9.58 7.84
CA GLU A 72 2.27 -9.09 6.93
C GLU A 72 1.46 -7.96 7.59
N SER A 73 1.08 -6.97 6.81
CA SER A 73 0.16 -5.92 7.24
C SER A 73 -1.16 -5.99 6.47
N GLY A 74 -2.26 -5.69 7.16
CA GLY A 74 -3.55 -5.41 6.55
C GLY A 74 -4.10 -4.07 7.04
N LEU A 75 -4.48 -3.19 6.11
CA LEU A 75 -5.18 -1.95 6.38
C LEU A 75 -6.66 -2.12 6.05
N VAL A 76 -7.53 -1.93 7.04
CA VAL A 76 -8.98 -1.99 6.85
C VAL A 76 -9.49 -0.65 6.33
N VAL A 77 -10.17 -0.70 5.20
CA VAL A 77 -10.61 0.45 4.40
C VAL A 77 -12.05 0.26 3.93
N ASP A 78 -12.55 1.20 3.12
CA ASP A 78 -13.87 1.16 2.51
C ASP A 78 -15.01 1.05 3.55
N GLY A 79 -14.87 1.76 4.67
CA GLY A 79 -15.83 1.71 5.77
C GLY A 79 -15.88 0.36 6.50
N GLY A 80 -14.74 -0.33 6.57
CA GLY A 80 -14.63 -1.60 7.30
C GLY A 80 -14.97 -2.85 6.49
N GLN A 81 -15.19 -2.71 5.18
CA GLN A 81 -15.64 -3.81 4.31
C GLN A 81 -14.50 -4.48 3.55
N THR A 82 -13.39 -3.76 3.37
CA THR A 82 -12.23 -4.23 2.59
C THR A 82 -10.98 -4.19 3.45
N VAL A 83 -10.11 -5.18 3.32
CA VAL A 83 -8.73 -5.12 3.80
C VAL A 83 -7.78 -5.04 2.61
N VAL A 84 -6.82 -4.12 2.67
CA VAL A 84 -5.68 -4.02 1.73
C VAL A 84 -4.46 -4.65 2.41
N LEU A 85 -3.95 -5.76 1.87
CA LEU A 85 -2.73 -6.38 2.37
C LEU A 85 -1.48 -5.70 1.79
N GLU A 86 -0.51 -5.48 2.65
CA GLU A 86 0.75 -4.80 2.35
C GLU A 86 1.91 -5.45 3.08
N GLY A 87 3.12 -5.30 2.55
CA GLY A 87 4.34 -5.58 3.30
C GLY A 87 4.57 -7.06 3.62
N LEU A 88 4.02 -8.01 2.85
CA LEU A 88 4.33 -9.42 3.04
C LEU A 88 5.85 -9.65 2.96
N ARG A 89 6.42 -10.23 4.01
CA ARG A 89 7.84 -10.60 4.13
C ARG A 89 7.95 -12.04 4.61
N VAL A 90 8.91 -12.76 4.03
CA VAL A 90 9.35 -14.07 4.51
C VAL A 90 10.87 -14.09 4.49
N CYS A 91 11.46 -14.47 5.61
CA CYS A 91 12.89 -14.66 5.80
C CYS A 91 13.45 -15.53 4.66
N PRO A 92 14.57 -15.14 4.02
CA PRO A 92 15.13 -15.88 2.88
C PRO A 92 15.29 -17.38 3.11
N SER A 93 15.74 -17.80 4.29
CA SER A 93 15.93 -19.22 4.64
C SER A 93 14.63 -20.01 4.85
N GLU A 94 13.48 -19.33 4.91
CA GLU A 94 12.16 -19.92 5.14
C GLU A 94 11.27 -19.87 3.88
N ARG A 95 11.76 -19.30 2.77
CA ARG A 95 11.03 -19.23 1.50
C ARG A 95 10.90 -20.62 0.88
N GLY A 96 9.81 -20.83 0.13
CA GLY A 96 9.49 -22.13 -0.47
C GLY A 96 8.88 -23.16 0.50
N ARG A 97 8.76 -22.83 1.80
CA ARG A 97 8.22 -23.72 2.85
C ARG A 97 6.77 -23.44 3.23
N GLY A 98 6.06 -22.64 2.43
CA GLY A 98 4.65 -22.30 2.68
C GLY A 98 4.38 -21.19 3.70
N VAL A 99 5.41 -20.62 4.35
CA VAL A 99 5.28 -19.60 5.43
C VAL A 99 4.40 -18.42 5.03
N ALA A 100 4.53 -17.91 3.79
CA ALA A 100 3.69 -16.84 3.26
C ALA A 100 2.18 -17.16 3.35
N GLY A 101 1.80 -18.39 3.02
CA GLY A 101 0.41 -18.81 3.10
C GLY A 101 -0.07 -18.99 4.54
N VAL A 102 0.81 -19.38 5.46
CA VAL A 102 0.47 -19.53 6.89
C VAL A 102 0.19 -18.16 7.50
N ILE A 103 1.12 -17.19 7.35
CA ILE A 103 0.93 -15.85 7.92
C ILE A 103 -0.31 -15.19 7.31
N GLN A 104 -0.57 -15.35 6.01
CA GLN A 104 -1.78 -14.86 5.35
C GLN A 104 -3.06 -15.36 5.98
N ARG A 105 -3.16 -16.67 6.26
CA ARG A 105 -4.36 -17.23 6.92
C ARG A 105 -4.53 -16.69 8.34
N VAL A 106 -3.43 -16.52 9.08
CA VAL A 106 -3.47 -15.97 10.44
C VAL A 106 -3.88 -14.50 10.42
N THR A 107 -3.31 -13.69 9.53
CA THR A 107 -3.69 -12.29 9.31
C THR A 107 -5.15 -12.17 8.92
N ASP A 108 -5.61 -12.93 7.94
CA ASP A 108 -7.01 -12.94 7.50
C ASP A 108 -7.95 -13.28 8.67
N HIS A 109 -7.62 -14.31 9.45
CA HIS A 109 -8.44 -14.74 10.58
C HIS A 109 -8.51 -13.68 11.68
N TYR A 110 -7.36 -13.13 12.08
CA TYR A 110 -7.30 -12.10 13.12
C TYR A 110 -8.04 -10.83 12.69
N ILE A 111 -7.84 -10.37 11.44
CA ILE A 111 -8.57 -9.21 10.92
C ILE A 111 -10.07 -9.48 10.89
N LYS A 112 -10.51 -10.67 10.51
CA LYS A 112 -11.94 -11.02 10.51
C LYS A 112 -12.54 -11.06 11.91
N GLN A 113 -11.77 -11.43 12.93
CA GLN A 113 -12.20 -11.38 14.33
C GLN A 113 -12.35 -9.95 14.84
N VAL A 114 -11.37 -9.07 14.55
CA VAL A 114 -11.38 -7.67 15.01
C VAL A 114 -12.35 -6.81 14.18
N TYR A 115 -12.47 -7.10 12.89
CA TYR A 115 -13.31 -6.41 11.92
C TYR A 115 -14.25 -7.39 11.21
N PRO A 116 -15.34 -7.86 11.87
CA PRO A 116 -16.26 -8.85 11.29
C PRO A 116 -16.94 -8.41 10.00
N SER A 117 -17.02 -7.11 9.74
CA SER A 117 -17.56 -6.51 8.52
C SER A 117 -16.69 -6.71 7.28
N VAL A 118 -15.41 -7.07 7.43
CA VAL A 118 -14.50 -7.25 6.29
C VAL A 118 -14.94 -8.45 5.47
N THR A 119 -15.25 -8.23 4.19
CA THR A 119 -15.68 -9.27 3.25
C THR A 119 -14.77 -9.37 2.03
N THR A 120 -14.00 -8.32 1.77
CA THR A 120 -13.15 -8.22 0.58
C THR A 120 -11.69 -8.10 0.98
N LYS A 121 -10.81 -8.81 0.28
CA LYS A 121 -9.36 -8.70 0.41
C LYS A 121 -8.76 -8.20 -0.90
N ARG A 122 -7.92 -7.17 -0.81
CA ARG A 122 -7.19 -6.60 -1.94
C ARG A 122 -5.70 -6.60 -1.65
N PHE A 123 -4.90 -6.71 -2.69
CA PHE A 123 -3.45 -6.50 -2.62
C PHE A 123 -2.93 -6.16 -4.01
N THR A 124 -1.78 -5.52 -4.04
CA THR A 124 -1.07 -5.20 -5.28
C THR A 124 0.23 -6.00 -5.30
N ARG A 125 0.63 -6.52 -6.46
CA ARG A 125 1.90 -7.23 -6.61
C ARG A 125 2.71 -6.65 -7.76
N ALA A 126 4.04 -6.73 -7.61
CA ALA A 126 4.98 -6.28 -8.64
C ALA A 126 5.27 -7.36 -9.69
N ASP A 127 5.17 -8.64 -9.32
CA ASP A 127 5.35 -9.75 -10.25
C ASP A 127 4.13 -9.90 -11.18
N ASN A 128 4.35 -10.43 -12.38
CA ASN A 128 3.28 -10.78 -13.31
C ASN A 128 2.82 -12.22 -13.05
N PRO A 129 1.70 -12.46 -12.32
CA PRO A 129 1.15 -13.80 -12.19
C PRO A 129 0.75 -14.37 -13.56
N GLY A 130 1.09 -15.64 -13.79
CA GLY A 130 0.50 -16.38 -14.90
C GLY A 130 -1.04 -16.50 -14.77
N PRO A 131 -1.75 -16.80 -15.88
CA PRO A 131 -3.22 -16.84 -15.92
C PRO A 131 -3.86 -17.76 -14.87
N GLU A 132 -3.22 -18.90 -14.58
CA GLU A 132 -3.69 -19.86 -13.57
C GLU A 132 -3.75 -19.27 -12.15
N LYS A 133 -2.81 -18.39 -11.80
CA LYS A 133 -2.84 -17.70 -10.51
C LYS A 133 -3.87 -16.58 -10.52
N LEU A 134 -4.06 -15.90 -11.65
CA LEU A 134 -5.01 -14.81 -11.80
C LEU A 134 -6.46 -15.26 -11.76
N SER A 135 -6.77 -16.48 -12.20
CA SER A 135 -8.15 -17.01 -12.22
C SER A 135 -8.81 -17.06 -10.84
N LYS A 136 -8.03 -16.99 -9.76
CA LYS A 136 -8.48 -16.95 -8.36
C LYS A 136 -8.86 -15.54 -7.89
N PHE A 137 -8.66 -14.51 -8.71
CA PHE A 137 -8.81 -13.11 -8.34
C PHE A 137 -9.64 -12.34 -9.36
N ILE A 138 -10.30 -11.29 -8.89
CA ILE A 138 -10.83 -10.24 -9.76
C ILE A 138 -9.69 -9.24 -9.98
N VAL A 139 -9.18 -9.18 -11.20
CA VAL A 139 -8.12 -8.22 -11.57
C VAL A 139 -8.73 -6.84 -11.74
N LEU A 140 -8.34 -5.89 -10.90
CA LEU A 140 -8.82 -4.51 -10.99
C LEU A 140 -8.05 -3.72 -12.05
N ALA A 141 -6.72 -3.80 -12.01
CA ALA A 141 -5.84 -3.09 -12.94
C ALA A 141 -4.50 -3.80 -13.11
N CYS A 142 -3.89 -3.60 -14.28
CA CYS A 142 -2.47 -3.82 -14.51
C CYS A 142 -1.86 -2.48 -14.96
N ARG A 143 -0.70 -2.13 -14.41
CA ARG A 143 0.01 -0.90 -14.80
C ARG A 143 1.47 -1.22 -15.09
N ALA A 144 2.00 -0.65 -16.17
CA ALA A 144 3.43 -0.58 -16.37
C ALA A 144 4.00 0.52 -15.47
N ILE A 145 5.10 0.23 -14.78
CA ILE A 145 5.79 1.19 -13.93
C ILE A 145 7.09 1.58 -14.64
N LEU A 146 7.31 2.88 -14.81
CA LEU A 146 8.57 3.44 -15.25
C LEU A 146 9.30 3.99 -14.03
N SER A 147 10.43 3.39 -13.67
CA SER A 147 11.31 3.89 -12.63
C SER A 147 12.48 4.63 -13.26
N LEU A 148 12.75 5.85 -12.77
CA LEU A 148 13.84 6.70 -13.23
C LEU A 148 14.81 6.91 -12.06
N TYR A 149 16.09 6.66 -12.31
CA TYR A 149 17.17 6.81 -11.33
C TYR A 149 18.16 7.84 -11.86
N GLY A 150 18.67 8.68 -10.97
CA GLY A 150 19.66 9.70 -11.31
C GLY A 150 20.37 10.22 -10.07
N GLU A 151 21.51 10.88 -10.29
CA GLU A 151 22.23 11.57 -9.23
C GLU A 151 21.40 12.73 -8.69
N THR A 152 21.34 12.86 -7.36
CA THR A 152 20.54 13.88 -6.67
C THR A 152 20.83 15.29 -7.18
N GLU A 153 22.11 15.61 -7.43
CA GLU A 153 22.57 16.92 -7.90
C GLU A 153 21.96 17.30 -9.27
N ASN A 154 21.71 16.32 -10.11
CA ASN A 154 21.20 16.50 -11.47
C ASN A 154 19.67 16.26 -11.58
N PHE A 155 19.06 15.71 -10.53
CA PHE A 155 17.66 15.28 -10.58
C PHE A 155 16.70 16.46 -10.74
N THR A 156 16.93 17.58 -10.07
CA THR A 156 16.11 18.80 -10.21
C THR A 156 16.12 19.33 -11.64
N GLY A 157 17.29 19.36 -12.29
CA GLY A 157 17.43 19.77 -13.68
C GLY A 157 16.72 18.80 -14.64
N PHE A 158 16.86 17.51 -14.39
CA PHE A 158 16.16 16.47 -15.14
C PHE A 158 14.63 16.59 -15.04
N ILE A 159 14.08 16.75 -13.83
CA ILE A 159 12.63 16.95 -13.61
C ILE A 159 12.17 18.24 -14.29
N SER A 160 12.93 19.32 -14.19
CA SER A 160 12.62 20.60 -14.86
C SER A 160 12.59 20.44 -16.39
N GLY A 161 13.55 19.69 -16.95
CA GLY A 161 13.60 19.38 -18.37
C GLY A 161 12.43 18.51 -18.84
N LEU A 162 11.99 17.55 -18.02
CA LEU A 162 10.80 16.75 -18.28
C LEU A 162 9.53 17.62 -18.26
N LYS A 163 9.35 18.46 -17.24
CA LYS A 163 8.23 19.41 -17.13
C LYS A 163 8.14 20.28 -18.39
N ALA A 164 9.26 20.89 -18.80
CA ALA A 164 9.32 21.73 -20.00
C ALA A 164 8.97 20.98 -21.29
N LYS A 165 9.43 19.72 -21.44
CA LYS A 165 9.09 18.89 -22.61
C LYS A 165 7.60 18.55 -22.64
N LEU A 166 7.00 18.19 -21.52
CA LEU A 166 5.57 17.92 -21.42
C LEU A 166 4.73 19.13 -21.85
N GLU A 167 5.04 20.32 -21.30
CA GLU A 167 4.36 21.56 -21.68
C GLU A 167 4.52 21.91 -23.17
N SER A 168 5.67 21.65 -23.77
CA SER A 168 5.91 21.88 -25.20
C SER A 168 5.13 20.91 -26.10
N THR A 169 4.92 19.68 -25.62
CA THR A 169 4.18 18.63 -26.33
C THR A 169 2.68 18.96 -26.32
N GLU A 170 2.14 19.43 -25.20
CA GLU A 170 0.76 19.92 -25.08
C GLU A 170 0.48 21.11 -25.99
N LYS A 171 1.44 22.03 -26.14
CA LYS A 171 1.32 23.19 -27.04
C LYS A 171 1.38 22.82 -28.53
N SER A 172 2.04 21.72 -28.88
CA SER A 172 2.24 21.27 -30.27
C SER A 172 1.11 20.36 -30.77
N ALA A 173 0.43 19.64 -29.87
CA ALA A 173 -0.77 18.88 -30.18
C ALA A 173 -1.98 19.83 -30.27
N GLY A 174 -2.27 20.34 -31.47
CA GLY A 174 -3.33 21.31 -31.71
C GLY A 174 -4.67 21.02 -30.99
N SER A 175 -4.97 21.80 -29.96
CA SER A 175 -6.27 22.34 -29.50
C SER A 175 -7.57 21.53 -29.70
N ASN A 176 -7.57 20.19 -29.67
CA ASN A 176 -8.84 19.43 -29.67
C ASN A 176 -9.02 18.45 -28.50
N ASN A 177 -7.98 18.16 -27.70
CA ASN A 177 -8.15 17.48 -26.41
C ASN A 177 -7.82 18.46 -25.29
N LYS A 178 -8.84 19.17 -24.80
CA LYS A 178 -8.78 19.89 -23.52
C LYS A 178 -8.73 18.86 -22.39
N GLU A 179 -7.59 18.22 -22.19
CA GLU A 179 -7.24 17.69 -20.88
C GLU A 179 -6.95 18.89 -19.98
N ARG A 180 -8.04 19.54 -19.53
CA ARG A 180 -7.96 20.61 -18.54
C ARG A 180 -7.42 19.97 -17.26
N LEU A 181 -6.14 20.21 -16.96
CA LEU A 181 -5.61 20.06 -15.62
C LEU A 181 -6.49 20.87 -14.67
N PHE A 182 -7.28 20.18 -13.85
CA PHE A 182 -8.11 20.81 -12.84
C PHE A 182 -7.21 21.22 -11.69
N VAL A 183 -6.95 22.52 -11.59
CA VAL A 183 -6.34 23.08 -10.39
C VAL A 183 -7.44 23.19 -9.34
N PHE A 184 -7.41 22.29 -8.36
CA PHE A 184 -8.31 22.36 -7.21
C PHE A 184 -7.87 23.52 -6.32
N LYS A 185 -8.81 24.41 -5.97
CA LYS A 185 -8.49 25.60 -5.17
C LYS A 185 -8.36 25.30 -3.67
N ASP A 186 -8.99 24.22 -3.21
CA ASP A 186 -9.05 23.82 -1.81
C ASP A 186 -9.44 22.33 -1.67
N SER A 187 -9.25 21.77 -0.47
CA SER A 187 -9.59 20.38 -0.16
C SER A 187 -11.10 20.10 -0.22
N HIS A 188 -11.96 21.11 -0.10
CA HIS A 188 -13.41 20.91 -0.19
C HIS A 188 -13.85 20.60 -1.62
N GLN A 189 -13.27 21.27 -2.63
CA GLN A 189 -13.51 20.98 -4.04
C GLN A 189 -12.96 19.61 -4.44
N LEU A 190 -11.79 19.23 -3.92
CA LEU A 190 -11.26 17.89 -4.15
C LEU A 190 -12.19 16.84 -3.54
N ASN A 191 -12.61 17.03 -2.29
CA ASN A 191 -13.51 16.10 -1.60
C ASN A 191 -14.88 16.00 -2.27
N SER A 192 -15.45 17.09 -2.80
CA SER A 192 -16.73 17.01 -3.51
C SER A 192 -16.65 16.18 -4.79
N ILE A 193 -15.51 16.23 -5.49
CA ILE A 193 -15.27 15.43 -6.69
C ILE A 193 -14.99 13.97 -6.32
N LEU A 194 -14.14 13.75 -5.30
CA LEU A 194 -13.84 12.41 -4.80
C LEU A 194 -15.06 11.69 -4.22
N LEU A 195 -16.09 12.42 -3.79
CA LEU A 195 -17.32 11.84 -3.26
C LEU A 195 -18.48 11.82 -4.26
N ASP A 196 -18.25 12.26 -5.51
CA ASP A 196 -19.24 12.19 -6.56
C ASP A 196 -19.55 10.72 -6.89
N PRO A 197 -20.81 10.24 -6.72
CA PRO A 197 -21.17 8.85 -6.99
C PRO A 197 -20.87 8.40 -8.42
N GLU A 198 -20.87 9.34 -9.37
CA GLU A 198 -20.60 9.08 -10.78
C GLU A 198 -19.12 9.16 -11.13
N LEU A 199 -18.23 9.50 -10.18
CA LEU A 199 -16.79 9.62 -10.43
C LEU A 199 -16.21 8.34 -11.04
N SER A 200 -16.51 7.20 -10.41
CA SER A 200 -16.02 5.89 -10.86
C SER A 200 -16.48 5.55 -12.27
N LEU A 201 -17.71 5.94 -12.63
CA LEU A 201 -18.27 5.71 -13.96
C LEU A 201 -17.63 6.64 -15.00
N ARG A 202 -17.56 7.94 -14.71
CA ARG A 202 -17.00 8.96 -15.62
C ARG A 202 -15.52 8.72 -15.91
N LEU A 203 -14.74 8.36 -14.89
CA LEU A 203 -13.31 8.10 -15.04
C LEU A 203 -12.99 6.63 -15.34
N GLN A 204 -14.01 5.76 -15.44
CA GLN A 204 -13.86 4.33 -15.66
C GLN A 204 -12.84 3.71 -14.70
N LEU A 205 -12.95 4.04 -13.41
CA LEU A 205 -11.98 3.63 -12.42
C LEU A 205 -11.92 2.09 -12.31
N PRO A 206 -10.72 1.49 -12.25
CA PRO A 206 -10.55 0.05 -12.16
C PRO A 206 -11.21 -0.50 -10.89
N GLY A 207 -12.26 -1.30 -11.06
CA GLY A 207 -13.06 -1.81 -9.95
C GLY A 207 -13.73 -0.71 -9.11
N GLY A 208 -13.94 0.47 -9.69
CA GLY A 208 -14.46 1.65 -9.00
C GLY A 208 -13.53 2.20 -7.91
N ALA A 209 -12.23 1.91 -8.00
CA ALA A 209 -11.24 2.29 -6.98
C ALA A 209 -10.18 3.26 -7.52
N ILE A 210 -9.77 4.19 -6.66
CA ILE A 210 -8.57 5.01 -6.83
C ILE A 210 -7.38 4.19 -6.33
N ILE A 211 -6.35 4.04 -7.17
CA ILE A 211 -5.13 3.32 -6.80
C ILE A 211 -4.05 4.35 -6.49
N GLN A 212 -3.74 4.53 -5.22
CA GLN A 212 -2.72 5.47 -4.72
C GLN A 212 -1.74 4.72 -3.83
N ASN A 213 -0.43 4.88 -4.09
CA ASN A 213 0.64 4.18 -3.37
C ASN A 213 0.37 2.68 -3.15
N TRP A 214 0.02 1.96 -4.23
CA TRP A 214 -0.30 0.53 -4.20
C TRP A 214 -1.59 0.14 -3.45
N GLN A 215 -2.35 1.11 -2.94
CA GLN A 215 -3.61 0.90 -2.22
C GLN A 215 -4.82 1.19 -3.12
N PRO A 216 -5.64 0.18 -3.45
CA PRO A 216 -6.91 0.36 -4.16
C PRO A 216 -8.04 0.74 -3.19
N LEU A 217 -8.46 2.00 -3.20
CA LEU A 217 -9.42 2.61 -2.27
C LEU A 217 -10.69 3.07 -3.01
N LYS A 218 -11.88 2.82 -2.44
CA LYS A 218 -13.10 3.41 -3.01
C LYS A 218 -13.13 4.93 -2.81
N PRO A 219 -13.67 5.70 -3.77
CA PRO A 219 -13.91 7.13 -3.64
C PRO A 219 -15.05 7.39 -2.65
N MET A 220 -14.74 7.38 -1.35
CA MET A 220 -15.73 7.51 -0.28
C MET A 220 -15.16 8.16 0.98
N LYS A 221 -16.04 8.70 1.81
CA LYS A 221 -15.67 9.56 2.95
C LYS A 221 -14.69 8.91 3.93
N SER A 222 -14.88 7.62 4.23
CA SER A 222 -14.02 6.88 5.16
C SER A 222 -12.59 6.67 4.65
N ASN A 223 -12.34 6.85 3.36
CA ASN A 223 -11.00 6.72 2.77
C ASN A 223 -10.30 8.06 2.54
N LEU A 224 -10.97 9.20 2.74
CA LEU A 224 -10.40 10.51 2.44
C LEU A 224 -9.12 10.78 3.22
N GLU A 225 -9.09 10.47 4.51
CA GLU A 225 -7.89 10.64 5.33
C GLU A 225 -6.71 9.83 4.77
N ILE A 226 -6.96 8.62 4.26
CA ILE A 226 -5.92 7.77 3.67
C ILE A 226 -5.42 8.35 2.34
N LEU A 227 -6.33 8.86 1.51
CA LEU A 227 -6.00 9.51 0.24
C LEU A 227 -5.21 10.82 0.45
N GLU A 228 -5.51 11.55 1.52
CA GLU A 228 -4.85 12.80 1.91
C GLU A 228 -3.44 12.58 2.50
N ARG A 229 -3.16 11.43 3.13
CA ARG A 229 -1.81 11.11 3.70
C ARG A 229 -0.69 11.24 2.68
N TRP A 230 -1.02 11.03 1.41
CA TRP A 230 -0.09 11.12 0.28
C TRP A 230 -0.45 12.33 -0.55
N ASP A 231 -0.32 13.50 0.09
CA ASP A 231 -0.48 14.86 -0.43
C ASP A 231 -0.59 14.88 -1.98
N LEU A 232 -1.82 14.74 -2.49
CA LEU A 232 -2.12 14.90 -3.93
C LEU A 232 -1.86 16.34 -4.41
N THR A 233 -1.46 17.22 -3.47
CA THR A 233 -1.43 18.66 -3.57
C THR A 233 -0.11 19.30 -3.13
N ARG A 234 0.99 18.57 -2.92
CA ARG A 234 2.30 19.22 -2.71
C ARG A 234 2.96 19.56 -4.05
N PRO A 235 3.04 20.85 -4.45
CA PRO A 235 4.15 21.29 -5.25
C PRO A 235 5.38 21.34 -4.33
N ASP A 236 6.43 20.62 -4.71
CA ASP A 236 7.84 20.89 -4.42
C ASP A 236 8.21 21.33 -2.97
N SER A 237 8.84 20.43 -2.21
CA SER A 237 9.78 20.80 -1.14
C SER A 237 11.20 20.86 -1.69
#